data_AF-A0A1M4YK60-F1
#
_entry.id   AF-A0A1M4YK60-F1
#
_cell.length_a   1.000
_cell.length_b   1.000
_cell.length_c   1.000
_cell.angle_alpha   90.00
_cell.angle_beta   90.00
_cell.angle_gamma   90.00
#
_symmetry.space_group_name_H-M   'P 1'
#
loop_
_entity.id
_entity.type
_entity.pdbx_description
1 polymer ?
#
loop_
_entity_poly.entity_id
_entity_poly.type
_entity_poly.pdbx_seq_one_letter_code
_entity_poly.pdbx_strand_id
1 'polypeptide(L)'
;MLYFLVIYAKLHRKKYVLGSLFFFGVVFAVIGLKLHSYTEYQMNDGHAASTFFAPLIYILFYQILRLLAKKITGVEPAYEYASSYDNVDNRKLNALDYIVFVLPFLLAVFSPSIIEVIKN
;
A
#
# COMPACT_ATOMS: atom_id res chain seq x y z
N MET A 1 -8.33 -13.78 1.42
CA MET A 1 -7.22 -12.82 1.28
C MET A 1 -7.04 -12.32 -0.15
N LEU A 2 -6.89 -13.20 -1.15
CA LEU A 2 -6.67 -12.82 -2.56
C LEU A 2 -7.85 -12.07 -3.23
N TYR A 3 -9.10 -12.39 -2.87
CA TYR A 3 -10.28 -11.68 -3.38
C TYR A 3 -10.31 -10.19 -2.99
N PHE A 4 -9.79 -9.86 -1.81
CA PHE A 4 -9.71 -8.48 -1.32
C PHE A 4 -8.71 -7.65 -2.13
N LEU A 5 -7.58 -8.25 -2.52
CA LEU A 5 -6.56 -7.63 -3.38
C LEU A 5 -7.09 -7.30 -4.77
N VAL A 6 -7.98 -8.12 -5.34
CA VAL A 6 -8.57 -7.90 -6.68
C VAL A 6 -9.54 -6.73 -6.69
N ILE A 7 -10.46 -6.70 -5.72
CA ILE A 7 -11.40 -5.58 -5.58
C ILE A 7 -10.62 -4.29 -5.36
N TYR A 8 -9.59 -4.35 -4.52
CA TYR A 8 -8.70 -3.24 -4.23
C TYR A 8 -7.96 -2.73 -5.47
N ALA A 9 -7.35 -3.62 -6.27
CA ALA A 9 -6.67 -3.26 -7.51
C ALA A 9 -7.60 -2.61 -8.55
N LYS A 10 -8.84 -3.13 -8.69
CA LYS A 10 -9.87 -2.52 -9.54
C LYS A 10 -10.27 -1.13 -9.06
N LEU A 11 -10.38 -0.93 -7.74
CA LEU A 11 -10.73 0.35 -7.14
C LEU A 11 -9.62 1.40 -7.37
N HIS A 12 -8.35 1.03 -7.20
CA HIS A 12 -7.18 1.92 -7.30
C HIS A 12 -6.90 2.48 -8.69
N ARG A 13 -7.42 1.87 -9.76
CA ARG A 13 -7.29 2.37 -11.14
C ARG A 13 -7.96 3.75 -11.28
N LYS A 14 -9.01 4.03 -10.50
CA LYS A 14 -9.73 5.32 -10.50
C LYS A 14 -9.02 6.36 -9.62
N LYS A 15 -8.67 7.52 -10.20
CA LYS A 15 -7.93 8.61 -9.52
C LYS A 15 -8.57 9.08 -8.20
N TYR A 16 -9.92 9.12 -8.14
CA TYR A 16 -10.67 9.59 -6.98
C TYR A 16 -10.58 8.65 -5.77
N VAL A 17 -10.50 7.34 -6.02
CA VAL A 17 -10.40 6.31 -4.95
C VAL A 17 -9.04 6.39 -4.27
N LEU A 18 -7.99 6.68 -5.04
CA LEU A 18 -6.65 6.82 -4.49
C LEU A 18 -6.52 8.10 -3.63
N GLY A 19 -7.16 9.19 -4.08
CA GLY A 19 -7.23 10.43 -3.31
C GLY A 19 -7.98 10.26 -1.98
N SER A 20 -9.11 9.55 -1.98
CA SER A 20 -9.85 9.30 -0.73
C SER A 20 -9.07 8.39 0.23
N LEU A 21 -8.42 7.34 -0.27
CA LEU A 21 -7.58 6.47 0.56
C LEU A 21 -6.37 7.20 1.14
N PHE A 22 -5.74 8.08 0.38
CA PHE A 22 -4.68 8.94 0.90
C PHE A 22 -5.19 9.85 2.01
N PHE A 23 -6.35 10.48 1.81
CA PHE A 23 -6.99 11.31 2.84
C PHE A 23 -7.26 10.53 4.13
N PHE A 24 -7.90 9.35 4.03
CA PHE A 24 -8.12 8.49 5.20
C PHE A 24 -6.81 8.04 5.84
N GLY A 25 -5.79 7.70 5.05
CA GLY A 25 -4.47 7.33 5.56
C GLY A 25 -3.81 8.45 6.37
N VAL A 26 -3.90 9.69 5.90
CA VAL A 26 -3.41 10.87 6.63
C VAL A 26 -4.22 11.08 7.93
N VAL A 27 -5.54 10.95 7.88
CA VAL A 27 -6.39 11.06 9.09
C VAL A 27 -6.02 10.01 10.13
N PHE A 28 -5.87 8.75 9.73
CA PHE A 28 -5.43 7.68 10.62
C PHE A 28 -4.03 7.92 11.18
N ALA A 29 -3.10 8.42 10.36
CA ALA A 29 -1.75 8.77 10.82
C ALA A 29 -1.75 9.89 11.86
N VAL A 30 -2.58 10.93 11.68
CA VAL A 30 -2.70 12.04 12.65
C VAL A 30 -3.35 11.57 13.95
N ILE A 31 -4.40 10.75 13.87
CA ILE A 31 -5.03 10.15 15.05
C ILE A 31 -4.02 9.24 15.77
N GLY A 32 -3.28 8.42 15.04
CA GLY A 32 -2.23 7.56 15.58
C GLY A 32 -1.13 8.32 16.30
N LEU A 33 -0.65 9.41 15.72
CA LEU A 33 0.34 10.30 16.35
C LEU A 33 -0.18 10.90 17.67
N LYS A 34 -1.45 11.32 17.71
CA LYS A 34 -2.06 11.82 18.94
C LYS A 34 -2.24 10.74 20.00
N LEU A 35 -2.66 9.55 19.58
CA LEU A 35 -2.85 8.40 20.49
C LEU A 35 -1.53 7.84 21.02
N HIS A 36 -0.44 7.96 20.26
CA HIS A 36 0.89 7.51 20.67
C HIS A 36 1.41 8.21 21.94
N SER A 37 0.99 9.46 22.18
CA SER A 37 1.38 10.23 23.38
C SER A 37 0.74 9.74 24.68
N TYR A 38 -0.26 8.85 24.60
CA TYR A 38 -0.92 8.28 25.77
C TYR A 38 -0.25 6.95 26.14
N THR A 39 0.32 6.90 27.34
CA THR A 39 1.01 5.71 27.89
C THR A 39 0.09 4.49 28.04
N GLU A 40 -1.22 4.71 28.19
CA GLU A 40 -2.25 3.66 28.30
C GLU A 40 -2.43 2.85 27.00
N TYR A 41 -2.05 3.41 25.86
CA TYR A 41 -2.13 2.75 24.54
C TYR A 41 -0.76 2.24 24.05
N GLN A 42 0.27 2.36 24.89
CA GLN A 42 1.59 1.78 24.61
C GLN A 42 1.58 0.33 25.10
N MET A 43 1.66 -0.62 24.17
CA MET A 43 1.97 -2.01 24.52
C MET A 43 3.37 -2.06 25.16
N ASN A 44 3.62 -3.03 26.04
CA ASN A 44 4.87 -3.14 26.84
C ASN A 44 6.17 -3.05 26.01
N ASP A 45 6.12 -3.36 24.70
CA ASP A 45 7.27 -3.30 23.77
C ASP A 45 7.19 -2.15 22.74
N GLY A 46 6.19 -1.25 22.83
CA GLY A 46 6.06 -0.08 21.94
C GLY A 46 5.60 -0.36 20.50
N HIS A 47 5.31 -1.61 20.13
CA HIS A 47 4.98 -2.01 18.75
C HIS A 47 3.69 -1.40 18.16
N ALA A 48 2.74 -0.95 18.99
CA ALA A 48 1.48 -0.40 18.50
C ALA A 48 1.66 0.90 17.69
N ALA A 49 2.73 1.65 17.94
CA ALA A 49 3.01 2.92 17.28
C ALA A 49 3.63 2.76 15.88
N SER A 50 4.38 1.69 15.63
CA SER A 50 5.10 1.47 14.37
C SER A 50 4.18 1.03 13.23
N THR A 51 3.02 0.44 13.55
CA THR A 51 2.03 -0.03 12.56
C THR A 51 1.11 1.08 12.04
N PHE A 52 1.03 2.24 12.72
CA PHE A 52 0.18 3.36 12.28
C PHE A 52 0.61 3.98 10.95
N PHE A 53 1.89 3.92 10.62
CA PHE A 53 2.41 4.45 9.36
C PHE A 53 2.27 3.47 8.19
N ALA A 54 1.96 2.20 8.45
CA ALA A 54 1.89 1.17 7.40
C ALA A 54 0.91 1.50 6.26
N PRO A 55 -0.32 2.02 6.52
CA PRO A 55 -1.22 2.45 5.44
C PRO A 55 -0.66 3.61 4.61
N LEU A 56 0.05 4.54 5.26
CA LEU A 56 0.65 5.70 4.58
C LEU A 56 1.83 5.28 3.70
N ILE A 57 2.71 4.42 4.23
CA ILE A 57 3.83 3.81 3.51
C ILE A 57 3.30 3.04 2.30
N TYR A 58 2.26 2.22 2.49
CA TYR A 58 1.62 1.49 1.40
C TYR A 58 1.18 2.43 0.27
N ILE A 59 0.41 3.47 0.59
CA ILE A 59 -0.17 4.37 -0.41
C ILE A 59 0.92 5.15 -1.15
N LEU A 60 1.93 5.66 -0.42
CA LEU A 60 3.05 6.40 -1.01
C LEU A 60 3.85 5.51 -1.97
N PHE A 61 4.28 4.34 -1.51
CA PHE A 61 5.06 3.42 -2.34
C PHE A 61 4.26 2.89 -3.53
N TYR A 62 2.98 2.57 -3.32
CA TYR A 62 2.09 2.19 -4.41
C TYR A 62 2.00 3.27 -5.46
N GLN A 63 1.81 4.54 -5.07
CA GLN A 63 1.69 5.64 -6.01
C GLN A 63 2.99 5.89 -6.77
N ILE A 64 4.15 5.81 -6.10
CA ILE A 64 5.46 5.94 -6.75
C ILE A 64 5.66 4.83 -7.78
N LEU A 65 5.46 3.57 -7.38
CA LEU A 65 5.61 2.42 -8.28
C LEU A 65 4.62 2.47 -9.44
N ARG A 66 3.38 2.87 -9.18
CA ARG A 66 2.36 3.05 -10.23
C ARG A 66 2.82 4.07 -11.27
N LEU A 67 3.30 5.24 -10.85
CA LEU A 67 3.77 6.27 -11.76
C LEU A 67 4.98 5.81 -12.56
N LEU A 68 5.93 5.10 -11.92
CA LEU A 68 7.10 4.55 -12.59
C LEU A 68 6.73 3.46 -13.60
N ALA A 69 5.91 2.49 -13.20
CA ALA A 69 5.47 1.40 -14.07
C ALA A 69 4.67 1.93 -15.27
N LYS A 70 3.80 2.93 -15.05
CA LYS A 70 3.08 3.60 -16.13
C LYS A 70 4.01 4.37 -17.07
N LYS A 71 5.06 5.02 -16.54
CA LYS A 71 6.05 5.72 -17.36
C LYS A 71 6.87 4.75 -18.22
N ILE A 72 7.19 3.57 -17.70
CA ILE A 72 7.98 2.54 -18.40
C ILE A 72 7.14 1.80 -19.44
N THR A 73 5.95 1.35 -19.06
CA THR A 73 5.11 0.48 -19.90
C THR A 73 4.11 1.25 -20.77
N GLY A 74 3.87 2.53 -20.47
CA GLY A 74 2.85 3.35 -21.12
C GLY A 74 1.41 3.02 -20.71
N VAL A 75 1.22 2.00 -19.86
CA VAL A 75 -0.09 1.43 -19.52
C VAL A 75 -0.29 1.42 -18.00
N GLU A 76 -1.53 1.47 -17.53
CA GLU A 76 -1.80 1.36 -16.09
C GLU A 76 -1.48 -0.05 -15.58
N PRO A 77 -0.83 -0.18 -14.41
CA PRO A 77 -0.63 -1.47 -13.77
C PRO A 77 -1.98 -2.13 -13.46
N ALA A 78 -2.13 -3.38 -13.88
CA ALA A 78 -3.36 -4.14 -13.71
C ALA A 78 -3.10 -5.41 -12.90
N TYR A 79 -4.09 -5.86 -12.13
CA TYR A 79 -4.00 -7.12 -11.42
C TYR A 79 -5.30 -7.91 -11.63
N GLU A 80 -5.21 -9.00 -12.38
CA GLU A 80 -6.27 -9.98 -12.51
C GLU A 80 -5.83 -11.29 -11.85
N TYR A 81 -6.56 -11.73 -10.83
CA TYR A 81 -6.20 -12.90 -10.03
C TYR A 81 -6.32 -14.24 -10.78
N ALA A 82 -7.30 -14.34 -11.67
CA ALA A 82 -7.62 -15.59 -12.37
C ALA A 82 -7.02 -15.67 -13.78
N SER A 83 -6.27 -14.65 -14.20
CA SER A 83 -5.86 -14.46 -15.57
C SER A 83 -4.55 -13.68 -15.63
N SER A 84 -3.53 -14.22 -16.30
CA SER A 84 -2.31 -13.47 -16.65
C SER A 84 -2.54 -12.47 -17.79
N TYR A 85 -3.78 -12.00 -17.96
CA TYR A 85 -4.24 -11.14 -19.04
C TYR A 85 -5.17 -10.08 -18.48
N ASP A 86 -4.88 -8.80 -18.75
CA ASP A 86 -5.75 -7.67 -18.44
C ASP A 86 -6.78 -7.52 -19.57
N ASN A 87 -8.04 -7.76 -19.25
CA ASN A 87 -9.14 -7.64 -20.21
C ASN A 87 -9.47 -6.18 -20.57
N VAL A 88 -9.01 -5.21 -19.76
CA VAL A 88 -9.29 -3.78 -20.01
C VAL A 88 -8.33 -3.23 -21.05
N ASP A 89 -7.03 -3.50 -20.90
CA ASP A 89 -6.00 -3.06 -21.84
C ASP A 89 -5.62 -4.13 -22.88
N ASN A 90 -6.33 -5.26 -22.91
CA ASN A 90 -6.14 -6.39 -23.84
C ASN A 90 -4.68 -6.87 -23.96
N ARG A 91 -3.99 -6.98 -22.83
CA ARG A 91 -2.56 -7.34 -22.79
C ARG A 91 -2.27 -8.41 -21.75
N LYS A 92 -1.18 -9.15 -21.94
CA LYS A 92 -0.65 -10.00 -20.87
C LYS A 92 -0.13 -9.14 -19.71
N LEU A 93 -0.30 -9.64 -18.50
CA LEU A 93 0.27 -9.04 -17.29
C LEU A 93 1.77 -9.30 -17.28
N ASN A 94 2.53 -8.23 -17.07
CA ASN A 94 3.99 -8.24 -17.01
C ASN A 94 4.44 -8.28 -15.55
N ALA A 95 5.70 -8.65 -15.30
CA ALA A 95 6.24 -8.71 -13.94
C ALA A 95 6.09 -7.37 -13.16
N LEU A 96 6.20 -6.24 -13.86
CA LEU A 96 6.01 -4.90 -13.28
C LEU A 96 4.62 -4.71 -12.69
N ASP A 97 3.59 -5.30 -13.30
CA ASP A 97 2.22 -5.24 -12.79
C ASP A 97 2.14 -5.85 -11.39
N TYR A 98 2.72 -7.04 -11.21
CA TYR A 98 2.76 -7.71 -9.91
C TYR A 98 3.62 -6.97 -8.89
N ILE A 99 4.78 -6.45 -9.31
CA ILE A 99 5.69 -5.71 -8.43
C ILE A 99 5.00 -4.47 -7.82
N VAL A 100 4.19 -3.75 -8.61
CA VAL A 100 3.48 -2.55 -8.14
C VAL A 100 2.50 -2.85 -7.00
N PHE A 101 1.92 -4.05 -6.94
CA PHE A 101 0.98 -4.43 -5.87
C PHE A 101 1.65 -5.18 -4.71
N VAL A 102 2.60 -6.07 -5.01
CA VAL A 102 3.26 -6.92 -4.01
C VAL A 102 4.30 -6.14 -3.20
N LEU A 103 5.10 -5.29 -3.85
CA LEU A 103 6.20 -4.60 -3.17
C LEU A 103 5.70 -3.61 -2.09
N PRO A 104 4.69 -2.75 -2.35
CA PRO A 104 4.14 -1.88 -1.29
C PRO A 104 3.50 -2.67 -0.16
N PHE A 105 2.88 -3.82 -0.46
CA PHE A 105 2.30 -4.69 0.55
C PHE A 105 3.40 -5.25 1.46
N LEU A 106 4.46 -5.81 0.89
CA LEU A 106 5.60 -6.33 1.66
C LEU A 106 6.24 -5.21 2.50
N LEU A 107 6.45 -4.03 1.92
CA LEU A 107 6.99 -2.89 2.65
C LEU A 107 6.07 -2.46 3.80
N ALA A 108 4.76 -2.41 3.60
CA ALA A 108 3.83 -2.05 4.68
C ALA A 108 3.78 -3.10 5.80
N VAL A 109 3.94 -4.38 5.46
CA VAL A 109 3.96 -5.48 6.43
C VAL A 109 5.27 -5.53 7.21
N PHE A 110 6.41 -5.33 6.55
CA PHE A 110 7.74 -5.45 7.15
C PHE A 110 8.34 -4.13 7.65
N SER A 111 7.80 -2.97 7.26
CA SER A 111 8.29 -1.67 7.74
C SER A 111 8.29 -1.54 9.27
N PRO A 112 7.28 -2.05 10.00
CA PRO A 112 7.31 -1.97 11.46
C PRO A 112 8.52 -2.68 12.06
N SER A 113 8.87 -3.86 11.54
CA SER A 113 10.03 -4.65 11.99
C SER A 113 11.37 -4.01 11.62
N ILE A 114 11.46 -3.39 10.45
CA ILE A 114 12.69 -2.69 10.01
C ILE A 114 12.97 -1.46 10.88
N ILE A 115 11.93 -0.69 11.21
CA ILE A 115 12.07 0.51 12.05
C ILE A 115 12.54 0.14 13.47
N GLU A 116 12.13 -1.01 13.97
CA GLU A 116 12.53 -1.51 15.28
C GLU A 116 14.00 -1.92 15.33
N VAL A 117 14.49 -2.61 14.29
CA VAL A 117 15.91 -2.99 14.17
C VAL A 117 16.82 -1.77 14.07
N ILE A 118 16.37 -0.67 13.45
CA ILE A 118 17.16 0.57 13.30
C ILE A 118 17.25 1.37 14.61
N LYS A 119 16.30 1.19 15.53
CA LYS A 119 16.26 1.92 16.81
C LYS A 119 17.12 1.28 17.92
N ASN A 120 17.48 0.00 17.77
CA ASN A 120 18.43 -0.72 18.64
C ASN A 120 19.86 -0.59 18.12
#